data_AF-A0AAV7N299-F1
#
_entry.id   AF-A0AAV7N299-F1
#
_cell.length_a   1.000
_cell.length_b   1.000
_cell.length_c   1.000
_cell.angle_alpha   90.00
_cell.angle_beta   90.00
_cell.angle_gamma   90.00
#
_symmetry.space_group_name_H-M   'P 1'
#
loop_
_entity.id
_entity.type
_entity.pdbx_description
1 polymer ?
#
loop_
_entity_poly.entity_id
_entity_poly.type
_entity_poly.pdbx_seq_one_letter_code
_entity_poly.pdbx_strand_id
1 'polypeptide(L)' 'MYDMFPNIMKYMPGRHKKLFKYLEEILEFGSERVKINQKSFDPSSTLDFIDCFLKNMEE' A
#
# COMPACT_ATOMS: atom_id res chain seq x y z
N MET A 1 17.41 16.16 4.21
CA MET A 1 16.91 16.81 5.46
C MET A 1 15.80 16.00 6.10
N TYR A 2 14.77 15.57 5.36
CA TYR A 2 13.78 14.62 5.90
C TYR A 2 14.45 13.32 6.37
N ASP A 3 15.43 12.81 5.62
CA ASP A 3 16.18 11.59 5.99
C ASP A 3 17.05 11.76 7.24
N MET A 4 17.48 12.99 7.55
CA MET A 4 18.36 13.27 8.68
C MET A 4 17.56 13.62 9.95
N PHE A 5 16.39 14.26 9.81
CA PHE A 5 15.57 14.72 10.94
C PHE A 5 14.07 14.49 10.69
N PRO A 6 13.62 13.24 10.49
CA PRO A 6 12.24 12.96 10.07
C PRO A 6 11.22 13.42 11.11
N ASN A 7 11.53 13.26 12.40
CA ASN A 7 10.62 13.63 13.50
C ASN A 7 10.36 15.14 13.56
N ILE A 8 11.36 15.97 13.24
CA ILE A 8 11.19 17.43 13.19
C ILE A 8 10.45 17.81 11.90
N MET A 9 10.88 17.25 10.77
CA MET A 9 10.34 17.58 9.46
C MET A 9 8.86 17.18 9.29
N LYS A 10 8.37 16.20 10.07
CA LYS A 10 6.95 15.84 10.14
C LYS A 10 6.05 17.04 10.47
N TYR A 11 6.48 17.92 11.36
CA TYR A 11 5.69 19.08 11.79
C TYR A 11 5.84 20.27 10.85
N MET A 12 7.03 20.44 10.27
CA MET A 12 7.36 21.58 9.40
C MET A 12 6.53 21.59 8.11
N PRO A 13 6.03 22.75 7.65
CA PRO A 13 5.37 22.85 6.35
C PRO A 13 6.36 22.56 5.21
N GLY A 14 5.89 21.90 4.15
CA GLY A 14 6.73 21.60 2.99
C GLY A 14 6.12 20.61 2.01
N ARG A 15 6.79 20.46 0.85
CA ARG A 15 6.33 19.61 -0.26
C ARG A 15 6.21 18.13 0.11
N HIS A 16 6.99 17.66 1.09
CA HIS A 16 6.93 16.30 1.61
C HIS A 16 5.55 15.93 2.15
N LYS A 17 4.79 16.87 2.73
CA LYS A 17 3.40 16.61 3.17
C LYS A 17 2.50 16.23 2.00
N LYS A 18 2.65 16.92 0.86
CA LYS A 18 1.91 16.61 -0.37
C LYS A 18 2.33 15.27 -0.96
N LEU A 19 3.64 14.96 -0.94
CA LEU A 19 4.15 13.65 -1.35
C LEU A 19 3.56 12.52 -0.51
N PHE A 20 3.53 12.66 0.82
CA PHE A 20 2.94 11.65 1.70
C PHE A 20 1.45 11.46 1.46
N LYS A 21 0.70 12.54 1.18
CA LYS A 21 -0.71 12.42 0.81
C LYS A 21 -0.89 11.57 -0.47
N TYR A 22 -0.07 11.80 -1.50
CA TYR A 22 -0.13 10.96 -2.71
C TYR A 22 0.27 9.51 -2.46
N LEU A 23 1.26 9.27 -1.60
CA LEU A 23 1.62 7.92 -1.20
C LEU A 23 0.48 7.22 -0.44
N GLU A 24 -0.19 7.93 0.45
CA GLU A 24 -1.37 7.43 1.16
C GLU A 24 -2.51 7.06 0.19
N GLU A 25 -2.81 7.91 -0.79
CA GLU A 25 -3.80 7.63 -1.83
C GLU A 25 -3.44 6.38 -2.67
N ILE A 26 -2.16 6.19 -3.01
CA ILE A 26 -1.70 5.00 -3.75
C ILE A 26 -1.82 3.74 -2.89
N LEU A 27 -1.47 3.83 -1.60
CA LEU A 27 -1.58 2.71 -0.66
C LEU A 27 -3.04 2.33 -0.40
N GLU A 28 -3.92 3.32 -0.31
CA GLU A 28 -5.36 3.10 -0.17
C GLU A 28 -5.93 2.36 -1.38
N PHE A 29 -5.61 2.82 -2.60
CA PHE A 29 -6.00 2.12 -3.83
C PHE A 29 -5.50 0.67 -3.87
N GLY A 30 -4.23 0.44 -3.50
CA GLY A 30 -3.67 -0.91 -3.41
C GLY A 30 -4.43 -1.77 -2.39
N SER A 31 -4.75 -1.22 -1.22
CA SER A 31 -5.51 -1.92 -0.17
C SER A 31 -6.93 -2.28 -0.63
N GLU A 32 -7.61 -1.39 -1.35
CA GLU A 32 -8.92 -1.67 -1.94
C GLU A 32 -8.85 -2.82 -2.94
N ARG A 33 -7.83 -2.84 -3.80
CA ARG A 33 -7.62 -3.93 -4.75
C ARG A 33 -7.39 -5.25 -4.03
N VAL A 34 -6.53 -5.28 -3.02
CA VAL A 34 -6.29 -6.47 -2.19
C VAL A 34 -7.59 -6.98 -1.56
N LYS A 35 -8.44 -6.10 -1.03
CA LYS A 35 -9.75 -6.49 -0.47
C LYS A 35 -10.69 -7.09 -1.52
N ILE A 36 -10.67 -6.60 -2.76
CA ILE A 36 -11.47 -7.16 -3.85
C ILE A 36 -10.97 -8.57 -4.17
N ASN A 37 -9.66 -8.74 -4.39
CA ASN A 37 -9.04 -10.02 -4.66
C ASN A 37 -9.33 -11.04 -3.54
N GLN A 38 -9.19 -10.65 -2.26
CA GLN A 38 -9.53 -11.50 -1.11
C GLN A 38 -10.99 -11.98 -1.10
N LYS A 39 -11.94 -11.13 -1.50
CA LYS A 39 -13.36 -11.50 -1.55
C LYS A 39 -13.68 -12.49 -2.67
N SER A 40 -12.97 -12.39 -3.79
CA SER A 40 -13.14 -13.28 -4.94
C SER A 40 -12.05 -14.35 -5.03
N PHE A 41 -11.30 -14.56 -3.96
CA PHE A 41 -10.12 -15.42 -3.99
C PHE A 41 -10.52 -16.88 -4.19
N ASP A 42 -9.94 -17.52 -5.19
CA ASP A 42 -10.10 -18.93 -5.49
C ASP A 42 -8.71 -19.60 -5.47
N PRO A 43 -8.39 -20.42 -4.46
CA PRO A 43 -7.09 -21.10 -4.36
C PRO A 43 -6.75 -21.99 -5.55
N SER A 44 -7.75 -22.37 -6.36
CA SER A 44 -7.58 -23.21 -7.55
C SER A 44 -7.20 -22.44 -8.83
N SER A 45 -7.24 -21.11 -8.82
CA SER A 45 -6.99 -20.26 -9.99
C SER A 45 -6.21 -18.99 -9.61
N THR A 46 -5.02 -18.77 -10.20
CA THR A 46 -4.26 -17.52 -10.03
C THR A 46 -4.50 -16.58 -11.20
N LEU A 47 -5.19 -15.46 -10.96
CA LEU A 47 -5.58 -14.51 -12.00
C LEU A 47 -4.63 -13.32 -12.08
N ASP A 48 -4.09 -12.85 -10.95
CA ASP A 48 -3.08 -11.79 -10.93
C ASP A 48 -2.07 -11.90 -9.77
N PHE A 49 -1.13 -10.95 -9.73
CA PHE A 49 -0.06 -10.89 -8.72
C PHE A 49 -0.58 -10.88 -7.28
N ILE A 50 -1.72 -10.24 -7.02
CA ILE A 50 -2.28 -10.14 -5.67
C ILE A 50 -2.76 -11.51 -5.23
N ASP A 51 -3.43 -12.27 -6.10
CA ASP A 51 -3.88 -13.63 -5.78
C ASP A 51 -2.70 -14.58 -5.49
N CYS A 52 -1.60 -14.47 -6.25
CA CYS A 52 -0.38 -15.21 -5.97
C CYS A 52 0.20 -14.89 -4.59
N PHE A 53 0.20 -13.62 -4.19
CA PHE A 53 0.64 -13.20 -2.86
C PHE A 53 -0.29 -13.69 -1.76
N LEU A 54 -1.61 -13.63 -1.95
CA LEU A 54 -2.60 -14.13 -1.00
C LEU A 54 -2.46 -15.63 -0.78
N LYS A 55 -2.28 -16.41 -1.85
CA LYS A 55 -2.02 -17.85 -1.75
C LYS A 55 -0.79 -18.16 -0.90
N ASN A 56 0.32 -17.47 -1.13
CA ASN A 56 1.56 -17.65 -0.36
C ASN A 56 1.41 -17.26 1.12
N MET A 57 0.38 -16.49 1.51
CA MET A 57 0.11 -16.15 2.91
C MET A 57 -0.76 -17.20 3.62
N GLU A 58 -1.50 -18.02 2.89
CA GLU A 58 -2.35 -19.09 3.44
C GLU A 58 -1.61 -20.43 3.57
N GLU A 59 -0.50 -20.61 2.84
CA GLU A 59 0.44 -21.75 2.95
C GLU A 59 1.35 -21.65 4.19
#